data_AF-A0A8J5M6B6-F1
#
_entry.id   AF-A0A8J5M6B6-F1
#
_cell.length_a   1.000
_cell.length_b   1.000
_cell.length_c   1.000
_cell.angle_alpha   90.00
_cell.angle_beta   90.00
_cell.angle_gamma   90.00
#
_symmetry.space_group_name_H-M   'P 1'
#
loop_
_entity.id
_entity.type
_entity.pdbx_description
1 polymer ?
#
loop_
_entity_poly.entity_id
_entity_poly.type
_entity_poly.pdbx_seq_one_letter_code
_entity_poly.pdbx_strand_id
1 'polypeptide(L)'
;MTKRKQPEAATASTDKPSKQLKKYKKIPKKQRVGNFRSYYTYRLGQKHQGELEDDPRLAALDRSWFEGKRGLDIGCNSGELTITIAKRLEPSYLLGVDVDPQLISRARGHLKDILRQEQIEKAFSEISAVKAPAKSEEGAAASPADDEEKEAVKVGEDGSKKTSDEDAFANEMPLSFKLWKPSMHSQATVPRAIGKAAVGSRFPLNVVFKREDIVSDAHAGKGYDFITCFSVTKWIHLFHGDEGIKKVFAKIYELLAPGGRLILEPQPWKSYHKRKFTSEVTAANYPKIQLRPKDFPKHLVESVGFRSCEFLEVCQTSAKGFRRPVYVAQK
;
A
#
# COMPACT_ATOMS: atom_id res chain seq x y z
N MET A 1 -66.41 49.10 -42.81
CA MET A 1 -65.49 49.47 -43.91
C MET A 1 -64.41 50.32 -43.25
N THR A 2 -63.09 50.09 -43.30
CA THR A 2 -62.22 49.56 -44.35
C THR A 2 -60.88 49.12 -43.71
N LYS A 3 -60.13 48.32 -44.48
CA LYS A 3 -58.96 47.49 -44.18
C LYS A 3 -57.61 48.20 -43.93
N ARG A 4 -56.70 47.46 -43.25
CA ARG A 4 -55.22 47.30 -43.48
C ARG A 4 -54.34 48.55 -43.20
N LYS A 5 -53.06 48.47 -42.79
CA LYS A 5 -51.95 47.55 -43.08
C LYS A 5 -50.77 47.92 -42.14
N GLN A 6 -49.92 46.96 -41.73
CA GLN A 6 -48.54 47.26 -41.27
C GLN A 6 -47.65 47.66 -42.46
N PRO A 7 -46.48 48.30 -42.23
CA PRO A 7 -45.23 47.53 -42.24
C PRO A 7 -44.15 47.94 -41.19
N GLU A 8 -43.15 47.07 -41.06
CA GLU A 8 -41.96 47.07 -40.19
C GLU A 8 -40.98 48.24 -40.40
N ALA A 9 -40.22 48.61 -39.35
CA ALA A 9 -38.79 48.95 -39.45
C ALA A 9 -38.08 49.08 -38.07
N ALA A 10 -36.84 48.56 -38.05
CA ALA A 10 -35.68 48.97 -37.25
C ALA A 10 -35.58 48.56 -35.76
N THR A 11 -34.83 47.49 -35.58
CA THR A 11 -34.09 47.03 -34.41
C THR A 11 -33.17 48.08 -33.77
N ALA A 12 -33.15 48.15 -32.43
CA ALA A 12 -32.01 48.63 -31.65
C ALA A 12 -31.79 47.70 -30.45
N SER A 13 -30.89 46.73 -30.63
CA SER A 13 -30.37 45.84 -29.61
C SER A 13 -29.42 46.60 -28.68
N THR A 14 -29.68 46.58 -27.38
CA THR A 14 -28.72 47.02 -26.36
C THR A 14 -27.77 45.88 -26.03
N ASP A 15 -26.64 45.85 -26.74
CA ASP A 15 -25.51 44.97 -26.43
C ASP A 15 -24.88 45.37 -25.08
N LYS A 16 -25.00 44.48 -24.09
CA LYS A 16 -24.13 44.49 -22.91
C LYS A 16 -22.89 43.62 -23.21
N PRO A 17 -21.68 44.10 -22.91
CA PRO A 17 -20.45 43.45 -23.34
C PRO A 17 -20.33 42.06 -22.72
N SER A 18 -20.14 41.07 -23.59
CA SER A 18 -19.86 39.70 -23.25
C SER A 18 -18.61 39.62 -22.37
N LYS A 19 -18.79 39.16 -21.13
CA LYS A 19 -17.67 38.71 -20.30
C LYS A 19 -17.11 37.45 -20.96
N GLN A 20 -16.14 37.65 -21.85
CA GLN A 20 -15.31 36.58 -22.40
C GLN A 20 -14.84 35.69 -21.25
N LEU A 21 -15.35 34.47 -21.24
CA LEU A 21 -14.90 33.37 -20.43
C LEU A 21 -13.40 33.19 -20.67
N LYS A 22 -12.59 33.65 -19.72
CA LYS A 22 -11.18 33.29 -19.64
C LYS A 22 -11.12 31.76 -19.62
N LYS A 23 -10.73 31.16 -20.75
CA LYS A 23 -10.36 29.75 -20.89
C LYS A 23 -9.14 29.51 -19.99
N TYR A 24 -9.39 29.23 -18.71
CA TYR A 24 -8.45 28.47 -17.93
C TYR A 24 -8.32 27.11 -18.63
N LYS A 25 -7.18 26.86 -19.27
CA LYS A 25 -6.76 25.50 -19.63
C LYS A 25 -6.70 24.71 -18.32
N LYS A 26 -7.84 24.14 -17.91
CA LYS A 26 -7.92 23.22 -16.77
C LYS A 26 -7.08 22.01 -17.15
N ILE A 27 -5.87 21.95 -16.62
CA ILE A 27 -5.13 20.69 -16.48
C ILE A 27 -6.14 19.69 -15.90
N PRO A 28 -6.38 18.52 -16.53
CA PRO A 28 -7.34 17.56 -16.02
C PRO A 28 -6.99 17.27 -14.56
N LYS A 29 -7.90 17.57 -13.63
CA LYS A 29 -7.72 17.15 -12.24
C LYS A 29 -7.58 15.64 -12.29
N LYS A 30 -6.39 15.13 -11.95
CA LYS A 30 -6.06 13.70 -11.89
C LYS A 30 -7.26 12.96 -11.31
N GLN A 31 -7.83 12.04 -12.08
CA GLN A 31 -9.12 11.42 -11.78
C GLN A 31 -9.02 10.76 -10.40
N ARG A 32 -9.86 11.20 -9.45
CA ARG A 32 -9.84 10.69 -8.07
C ARG A 32 -10.53 9.33 -8.02
N VAL A 33 -9.76 8.25 -8.13
CA VAL A 33 -10.22 6.85 -8.11
C VAL A 33 -10.36 6.26 -6.70
N GLY A 34 -10.47 7.09 -5.66
CA GLY A 34 -10.48 6.61 -4.27
C GLY A 34 -9.11 6.28 -3.69
N ASN A 35 -8.04 6.65 -4.40
CA ASN A 35 -6.63 6.60 -4.03
C ASN A 35 -6.27 7.62 -2.94
N PHE A 36 -6.80 7.46 -1.73
CA PHE A 36 -6.48 8.33 -0.61
C PHE A 36 -5.10 7.97 -0.02
N ARG A 37 -4.17 8.93 0.01
CA ARG A 37 -2.80 8.75 0.57
C ARG A 37 -2.78 8.46 2.07
N SER A 38 -3.79 8.92 2.80
CA SER A 38 -3.91 8.75 4.26
C SER A 38 -5.08 7.85 4.63
N TYR A 39 -5.36 6.85 3.79
CA TYR A 39 -6.53 5.99 3.95
C TYR A 39 -6.55 5.31 5.33
N TYR A 40 -5.44 4.68 5.72
CA TYR A 40 -5.35 3.94 6.98
C TYR A 40 -5.36 4.87 8.20
N THR A 41 -4.70 6.03 8.14
CA THR A 41 -4.81 7.07 9.18
C THR A 41 -6.25 7.53 9.38
N TYR A 42 -7.00 7.75 8.30
CA TYR A 42 -8.40 8.14 8.37
C TYR A 42 -9.31 6.98 8.82
N ARG A 43 -8.96 5.74 8.43
CA ARG A 43 -9.71 4.53 8.80
C ARG A 43 -9.63 4.24 10.28
N LEU A 44 -8.43 4.26 10.86
CA LEU A 44 -8.24 3.93 12.28
C LEU A 44 -8.64 5.10 13.19
N GLY A 45 -8.60 6.33 12.67
CA GLY A 45 -9.01 7.55 13.37
C GLY A 45 -7.86 8.15 14.20
N GLN A 46 -7.86 9.48 14.38
CA GLN A 46 -6.75 10.21 15.01
C GLN A 46 -6.48 9.86 16.49
N LYS A 47 -7.44 9.19 17.16
CA LYS A 47 -7.27 8.72 18.55
C LYS A 47 -6.42 7.47 18.66
N HIS A 48 -6.32 6.69 17.58
CA HIS A 48 -5.36 5.61 17.47
C HIS A 48 -4.14 6.18 16.73
N GLN A 49 -3.14 6.59 17.50
CA GLN A 49 -1.74 6.36 17.08
C GLN A 49 -1.43 4.85 17.02
N GLY A 50 -2.44 4.00 17.27
CA GLY A 50 -2.41 2.55 17.23
C GLY A 50 -2.11 2.03 15.85
N GLU A 51 -1.12 1.16 15.84
CA GLU A 51 -0.59 0.40 14.74
C GLU A 51 -1.74 -0.30 13.99
N LEU A 52 -1.57 -0.56 12.68
CA LEU A 52 -2.57 -1.32 11.90
C LEU A 52 -2.92 -2.68 12.48
N GLU A 53 -2.09 -3.16 13.39
CA GLU A 53 -2.28 -4.27 14.31
C GLU A 53 -3.67 -4.29 14.98
N ASP A 54 -4.30 -3.12 15.20
CA ASP A 54 -5.65 -3.02 15.78
C ASP A 54 -6.78 -2.89 14.74
N ASP A 55 -6.51 -3.04 13.43
CA ASP A 55 -7.57 -2.96 12.42
C ASP A 55 -8.58 -4.12 12.65
N PRO A 56 -9.87 -3.83 12.89
CA PRO A 56 -10.87 -4.84 13.23
C PRO A 56 -11.06 -5.91 12.13
N ARG A 57 -10.63 -5.63 10.90
CA ARG A 57 -10.62 -6.66 9.85
C ARG A 57 -9.71 -7.81 10.22
N LEU A 58 -8.53 -7.54 10.77
CA LEU A 58 -7.55 -8.58 11.08
C LEU A 58 -8.08 -9.58 12.11
N ALA A 59 -8.85 -9.11 13.09
CA ALA A 59 -9.48 -9.97 14.10
C ALA A 59 -10.55 -10.90 13.49
N ALA A 60 -11.20 -10.48 12.40
CA ALA A 60 -12.20 -11.29 11.71
C ALA A 60 -11.58 -12.32 10.72
N LEU A 61 -10.26 -12.30 10.52
CA LEU A 61 -9.56 -13.22 9.61
C LEU A 61 -9.05 -14.44 10.37
N ASP A 62 -9.43 -15.62 9.88
CA ASP A 62 -8.88 -16.88 10.36
C ASP A 62 -7.51 -17.15 9.71
N ARG A 63 -6.47 -17.31 10.54
CA ARG A 63 -5.09 -17.57 10.13
C ARG A 63 -4.97 -18.77 9.17
N SER A 64 -5.79 -19.82 9.36
CA SER A 64 -5.76 -21.04 8.52
C SER A 64 -6.08 -20.78 7.05
N TRP A 65 -6.73 -19.65 6.72
CA TRP A 65 -7.02 -19.27 5.34
C TRP A 65 -5.82 -18.67 4.62
N PHE A 66 -4.81 -18.24 5.37
CA PHE A 66 -3.66 -17.47 4.87
C PHE A 66 -2.35 -18.21 5.06
N GLU A 67 -2.18 -18.93 6.17
CA GLU A 67 -0.90 -19.54 6.54
C GLU A 67 -0.40 -20.53 5.49
N GLY A 68 0.80 -20.28 4.97
CA GLY A 68 1.40 -21.06 3.89
C GLY A 68 0.67 -20.96 2.54
N LYS A 69 -0.34 -20.09 2.41
CA LYS A 69 -1.19 -19.94 1.22
C LYS A 69 -0.72 -18.83 0.27
N ARG A 70 -1.12 -18.92 -0.99
CA ARG A 70 -0.87 -17.91 -2.03
C ARG A 70 -2.04 -16.93 -2.11
N GLY A 71 -1.75 -15.66 -1.94
CA GLY A 71 -2.73 -14.58 -1.84
C GLY A 71 -2.64 -13.50 -2.91
N LEU A 72 -3.79 -12.87 -3.19
CA LEU A 72 -3.90 -11.62 -3.93
C LEU A 72 -4.73 -10.61 -3.12
N ASP A 73 -4.22 -9.38 -2.97
CA ASP A 73 -4.93 -8.27 -2.35
C ASP A 73 -5.29 -7.20 -3.39
N ILE A 74 -6.58 -7.08 -3.69
CA ILE A 74 -7.11 -6.16 -4.70
C ILE A 74 -7.41 -4.81 -4.05
N GLY A 75 -6.74 -3.76 -4.56
CA GLY A 75 -6.88 -2.40 -4.03
C GLY A 75 -6.04 -2.19 -2.77
N CYS A 76 -4.78 -2.65 -2.79
CA CYS A 76 -3.90 -2.65 -1.62
C CYS A 76 -3.53 -1.24 -1.10
N ASN A 77 -3.85 -0.18 -1.85
CA ASN A 77 -3.46 1.20 -1.54
C ASN A 77 -1.93 1.32 -1.36
N SER A 78 -1.45 1.94 -0.27
CA SER A 78 -0.03 2.04 0.05
C SER A 78 0.51 0.81 0.81
N GLY A 79 -0.23 -0.30 0.78
CA GLY A 79 0.23 -1.63 1.18
C GLY A 79 0.20 -1.92 2.68
N GLU A 80 -0.28 -0.99 3.51
CA GLU A 80 -0.20 -1.11 4.98
C GLU A 80 -0.92 -2.36 5.53
N LEU A 81 -2.20 -2.56 5.17
CA LEU A 81 -2.92 -3.78 5.59
C LEU A 81 -2.33 -5.04 4.97
N THR A 82 -1.90 -4.97 3.70
CA THR A 82 -1.30 -6.10 2.99
C THR A 82 -0.03 -6.57 3.71
N ILE A 83 0.81 -5.64 4.15
CA ILE A 83 2.01 -5.90 4.95
C ILE A 83 1.61 -6.52 6.30
N THR A 84 0.62 -5.96 7.01
CA THR A 84 0.16 -6.52 8.29
C THR A 84 -0.40 -7.93 8.15
N ILE A 85 -1.17 -8.22 7.09
CA ILE A 85 -1.63 -9.58 6.76
C ILE A 85 -0.42 -10.51 6.56
N ALA A 86 0.58 -10.07 5.79
CA ALA A 86 1.77 -10.88 5.53
C ALA A 86 2.60 -11.17 6.79
N LYS A 87 2.68 -10.20 7.71
CA LYS A 87 3.36 -10.34 9.01
C LYS A 87 2.63 -11.30 9.94
N ARG A 88 1.30 -11.16 10.07
CA ARG A 88 0.51 -11.86 11.09
C ARG A 88 0.00 -13.24 10.67
N LEU A 89 -0.38 -13.36 9.40
CA LEU A 89 -1.10 -14.53 8.89
C LEU A 89 -0.24 -15.40 7.98
N GLU A 90 1.04 -15.03 7.82
CA GLU A 90 2.12 -15.84 7.26
C GLU A 90 1.80 -16.59 5.93
N PRO A 91 1.30 -15.89 4.90
CA PRO A 91 1.13 -16.49 3.59
C PRO A 91 2.47 -16.91 2.99
N SER A 92 2.47 -17.95 2.15
CA SER A 92 3.67 -18.32 1.39
C SER A 92 4.00 -17.32 0.29
N TYR A 93 2.99 -16.59 -0.18
CA TYR A 93 3.13 -15.51 -1.17
C TYR A 93 1.94 -14.56 -1.08
N LEU A 94 2.18 -13.25 -1.13
CA LEU A 94 1.10 -12.26 -1.20
C LEU A 94 1.40 -11.18 -2.25
N LEU A 95 0.54 -11.09 -3.25
CA LEU A 95 0.58 -10.03 -4.26
C LEU A 95 -0.42 -8.92 -3.90
N GLY A 96 0.06 -7.71 -3.61
CA GLY A 96 -0.78 -6.52 -3.52
C GLY A 96 -0.87 -5.80 -4.87
N VAL A 97 -2.09 -5.53 -5.34
CA VAL A 97 -2.33 -4.75 -6.56
C VAL A 97 -3.15 -3.49 -6.30
N ASP A 98 -2.78 -2.40 -6.96
CA ASP A 98 -3.52 -1.14 -6.95
C ASP A 98 -3.37 -0.43 -8.30
N VAL A 99 -4.37 0.35 -8.69
CA VAL A 99 -4.38 1.08 -9.96
C VAL A 99 -3.43 2.29 -9.93
N ASP A 100 -3.15 2.86 -8.75
CA ASP A 100 -2.31 4.05 -8.63
C ASP A 100 -0.82 3.70 -8.52
N PRO A 101 0.02 4.03 -9.52
CA PRO A 101 1.46 3.77 -9.47
C PRO A 101 2.17 4.49 -8.32
N GLN A 102 1.66 5.63 -7.85
CA GLN A 102 2.26 6.36 -6.73
C GLN A 102 2.02 5.64 -5.40
N LEU A 103 0.85 5.05 -5.19
CA LEU A 103 0.56 4.24 -4.00
C LEU A 103 1.39 2.96 -4.00
N ILE A 104 1.52 2.30 -5.15
CA ILE A 104 2.40 1.14 -5.31
C ILE A 104 3.87 1.48 -5.04
N SER A 105 4.34 2.65 -5.48
CA SER A 105 5.69 3.12 -5.16
C SER A 105 5.89 3.27 -3.65
N ARG A 106 4.88 3.81 -2.93
CA ARG A 106 4.90 3.91 -1.46
C ARG A 106 4.88 2.55 -0.79
N ALA A 107 4.03 1.62 -1.24
CA ALA A 107 3.97 0.26 -0.71
C ALA A 107 5.32 -0.46 -0.81
N ARG A 108 5.99 -0.32 -1.97
CA ARG A 108 7.36 -0.83 -2.17
C ARG A 108 8.38 -0.13 -1.26
N GLY A 109 8.22 1.17 -1.04
CA GLY A 109 9.02 1.94 -0.08
C GLY A 109 8.91 1.38 1.34
N HIS A 110 7.68 1.20 1.85
CA HIS A 110 7.43 0.62 3.18
C HIS A 110 8.08 -0.76 3.32
N LEU A 111 7.95 -1.63 2.31
CA LEU A 111 8.58 -2.95 2.33
C LEU A 111 10.12 -2.88 2.33
N LYS A 112 10.70 -1.93 1.58
CA LYS A 112 12.15 -1.69 1.56
C LYS A 112 12.67 -1.17 2.90
N ASP A 113 11.90 -0.32 3.57
CA ASP A 113 12.27 0.21 4.88
C ASP A 113 12.26 -0.90 5.94
N ILE A 114 11.25 -1.78 5.90
CA ILE A 114 11.19 -2.98 6.77
C ILE A 114 12.39 -3.89 6.52
N LEU A 115 12.69 -4.21 5.25
CA LEU A 115 13.88 -5.00 4.89
C LEU A 115 15.17 -4.40 5.43
N ARG A 116 15.30 -3.07 5.34
CA ARG A 116 16.47 -2.35 5.84
C ARG A 116 16.55 -2.43 7.37
N GLN A 117 15.43 -2.28 8.08
CA GLN A 117 15.37 -2.41 9.53
C GLN A 117 15.80 -3.80 9.99
N GLU A 118 15.27 -4.87 9.39
CA GLU A 118 15.64 -6.26 9.74
C GLU A 118 17.13 -6.54 9.48
N GLN A 119 17.70 -6.00 8.40
CA GLN A 119 19.13 -6.13 8.11
C GLN A 119 19.99 -5.41 9.17
N ILE A 120 19.57 -4.22 9.58
CA ILE A 120 20.25 -3.44 10.61
C ILE A 120 20.18 -4.17 11.96
N GLU A 121 19.00 -4.65 12.36
CA GLU A 121 18.80 -5.42 13.60
C GLU A 121 19.64 -6.70 13.62
N LYS A 122 19.68 -7.43 12.51
CA LYS A 122 20.53 -8.61 12.37
C LYS A 122 22.02 -8.27 12.53
N ALA A 123 22.50 -7.22 11.86
CA ALA A 123 23.89 -6.78 11.99
C ALA A 123 24.24 -6.37 13.43
N PHE A 124 23.35 -5.66 14.13
CA PHE A 124 23.55 -5.30 15.55
C PHE A 124 23.55 -6.52 16.48
N SER A 125 22.70 -7.52 16.21
CA SER A 125 22.67 -8.77 16.97
C SER A 125 23.98 -9.56 16.81
N GLU A 126 24.52 -9.64 15.58
CA GLU A 126 25.80 -10.30 15.30
C GLU A 126 26.97 -9.62 16.02
N ILE A 127 27.02 -8.28 16.04
CA ILE A 127 28.06 -7.52 16.76
C ILE A 127 27.98 -7.77 18.28
N SER A 128 26.76 -7.83 18.83
CA SER A 128 26.55 -8.06 20.27
C SER A 128 26.90 -9.48 20.69
N ALA A 129 26.65 -10.48 19.82
CA ALA A 129 27.02 -11.87 20.04
C ALA A 129 28.55 -12.08 20.05
N VAL A 130 29.30 -11.32 19.25
CA VAL A 130 30.78 -11.36 19.22
C VAL A 130 31.40 -10.68 20.46
N LYS A 131 30.68 -9.76 21.12
CA LYS A 131 31.15 -9.05 22.33
C LYS A 131 30.85 -9.75 23.66
N ALA A 132 30.19 -10.90 23.69
CA ALA A 132 29.98 -11.67 24.92
C ALA A 132 31.27 -12.43 25.29
N PRO A 133 31.90 -12.19 26.46
CA PRO A 133 33.07 -12.94 26.87
C PRO A 133 32.66 -14.36 27.24
N ALA A 134 33.46 -15.35 26.82
CA ALA A 134 33.40 -16.69 27.38
C ALA A 134 33.61 -16.57 28.89
N LYS A 135 32.59 -16.92 29.69
CA LYS A 135 32.73 -17.04 31.14
C LYS A 135 33.70 -18.19 31.41
N SER A 136 34.95 -17.87 31.73
CA SER A 136 35.83 -18.74 32.49
C SER A 136 35.32 -18.80 33.93
N GLU A 137 34.96 -20.00 34.37
CA GLU A 137 34.91 -20.32 35.80
C GLU A 137 36.32 -20.18 36.36
N GLU A 138 36.51 -19.28 37.33
CA GLU A 138 37.38 -19.50 38.49
C GLU A 138 37.23 -18.32 39.45
N GLY A 139 36.77 -18.63 40.65
CA GLY A 139 36.79 -17.70 41.78
C GLY A 139 37.92 -18.08 42.72
N ALA A 140 38.81 -17.14 43.01
CA ALA A 140 39.43 -16.99 44.32
C ALA A 140 40.13 -15.62 44.42
N ALA A 141 40.00 -15.04 45.61
CA ALA A 141 40.26 -13.65 45.97
C ALA A 141 41.73 -13.25 46.10
N ALA A 142 42.03 -11.95 45.95
CA ALA A 142 42.57 -11.07 46.99
C ALA A 142 42.85 -9.66 46.44
N SER A 143 42.62 -8.64 47.28
CA SER A 143 42.87 -7.20 47.05
C SER A 143 44.09 -6.74 47.91
N PRO A 144 44.37 -5.43 48.10
CA PRO A 144 45.19 -4.55 47.24
C PRO A 144 46.34 -3.86 48.03
N ALA A 145 47.26 -3.16 47.33
CA ALA A 145 48.13 -2.09 47.86
C ALA A 145 48.83 -1.42 46.65
N ASP A 146 48.54 -0.15 46.34
CA ASP A 146 49.22 1.08 46.79
C ASP A 146 50.63 1.25 46.18
N ASP A 147 50.78 2.20 45.26
CA ASP A 147 51.67 3.36 45.43
C ASP A 147 51.66 4.28 44.20
N GLU A 148 51.40 5.56 44.46
CA GLU A 148 51.70 6.69 43.58
C GLU A 148 53.19 7.02 43.69
N GLU A 149 53.88 7.34 42.57
CA GLU A 149 54.64 8.59 42.48
C GLU A 149 55.11 8.92 41.06
N LYS A 150 55.26 10.23 40.86
CA LYS A 150 55.56 10.96 39.63
C LYS A 150 57.07 11.18 39.48
N GLU A 151 57.57 11.27 38.25
CA GLU A 151 58.45 12.35 37.74
C GLU A 151 58.90 12.00 36.30
N ALA A 152 58.57 12.79 35.28
CA ALA A 152 59.22 14.02 34.81
C ALA A 152 60.37 13.79 33.79
N VAL A 153 59.95 13.82 32.52
CA VAL A 153 60.52 14.49 31.34
C VAL A 153 62.05 14.68 31.24
N LYS A 154 62.64 14.14 30.17
CA LYS A 154 63.75 14.78 29.43
C LYS A 154 63.42 14.86 27.94
N VAL A 155 63.61 16.08 27.41
CA VAL A 155 63.43 16.49 26.02
C VAL A 155 64.73 16.24 25.24
N GLY A 156 64.59 15.78 24.00
CA GLY A 156 65.60 15.84 22.95
C GLY A 156 64.90 15.82 21.59
N GLU A 157 64.95 16.95 20.88
CA GLU A 157 64.55 17.17 19.48
C GLU A 157 65.28 16.17 18.55
N ASP A 158 64.77 15.77 17.38
CA ASP A 158 64.41 16.61 16.24
C ASP A 158 63.69 15.76 15.16
N GLY A 159 62.89 16.40 14.29
CA GLY A 159 62.62 15.85 12.96
C GLY A 159 61.16 15.69 12.51
N SER A 160 60.59 16.80 12.04
CA SER A 160 59.76 16.89 10.81
C SER A 160 58.23 16.70 10.81
N LYS A 161 57.60 17.79 10.35
CA LYS A 161 56.38 17.94 9.51
C LYS A 161 54.97 17.74 10.10
N LYS A 162 54.38 18.89 10.42
CA LYS A 162 52.94 19.21 10.41
C LYS A 162 52.28 18.92 9.06
N THR A 163 51.17 18.19 9.07
CA THR A 163 49.97 18.50 8.24
C THR A 163 48.70 18.16 9.02
N SER A 164 47.66 18.91 8.71
CA SER A 164 46.44 19.21 9.47
C SER A 164 45.38 18.11 9.54
N ASP A 165 44.64 18.18 10.65
CA ASP A 165 43.56 17.35 11.19
C ASP A 165 42.26 17.21 10.34
N GLU A 166 42.33 17.07 9.02
CA GLU A 166 41.12 16.90 8.17
C GLU A 166 40.90 15.47 7.62
N ASP A 167 41.78 14.51 7.89
CA ASP A 167 41.75 13.18 7.22
C ASP A 167 41.37 11.99 8.11
N ALA A 168 40.99 12.19 9.37
CA ALA A 168 40.64 11.08 10.27
C ALA A 168 39.21 10.55 10.05
N PHE A 169 38.27 11.35 9.53
CA PHE A 169 36.89 10.92 9.27
C PHE A 169 36.69 10.32 7.86
N ALA A 170 37.61 10.60 6.93
CA ALA A 170 37.54 10.12 5.55
C ALA A 170 38.11 8.69 5.37
N ASN A 171 38.93 8.21 6.31
CA ASN A 171 39.60 6.92 6.19
C ASN A 171 38.92 5.74 6.91
N GLU A 172 37.87 5.99 7.70
CA GLU A 172 36.99 4.95 8.25
C GLU A 172 35.58 4.91 7.62
N MET A 173 35.40 5.53 6.45
CA MET A 173 34.17 5.31 5.67
C MET A 173 34.25 4.00 4.87
N PRO A 174 33.22 3.14 4.91
CA PRO A 174 33.15 1.95 4.09
C PRO A 174 33.33 2.30 2.60
N LEU A 175 34.03 1.44 1.85
CA LEU A 175 34.31 1.59 0.41
C LEU A 175 33.09 1.99 -0.44
N SER A 176 31.88 1.70 0.02
CA SER A 176 30.60 2.07 -0.62
C SER A 176 30.33 3.58 -0.69
N PHE A 177 30.95 4.40 0.17
CA PHE A 177 30.76 5.85 0.16
C PHE A 177 31.84 6.60 -0.63
N LYS A 178 33.04 6.03 -0.79
CA LYS A 178 34.13 6.61 -1.60
C LYS A 178 33.88 6.51 -3.12
N LEU A 179 32.99 5.61 -3.54
CA LEU A 179 32.67 5.36 -4.96
C LEU A 179 31.49 6.20 -5.51
N TRP A 180 30.85 7.04 -4.70
CA TRP A 180 29.80 7.94 -5.20
C TRP A 180 30.37 9.31 -5.57
N LYS A 181 30.81 9.46 -6.83
CA LYS A 181 30.67 10.73 -7.58
C LYS A 181 29.67 10.51 -8.72
N PRO A 182 28.76 11.45 -8.99
CA PRO A 182 27.74 11.29 -10.01
C PRO A 182 28.32 11.60 -11.40
N SER A 183 28.30 10.62 -12.31
CA SER A 183 27.54 10.68 -13.57
C SER A 183 28.09 9.68 -14.60
N MET A 184 27.13 9.03 -15.27
CA MET A 184 27.21 8.30 -16.54
C MET A 184 27.84 6.90 -16.56
N HIS A 185 26.98 5.93 -16.89
CA HIS A 185 27.28 4.59 -17.41
C HIS A 185 28.08 3.65 -16.50
N SER A 186 27.41 3.04 -15.53
CA SER A 186 27.69 1.63 -15.25
C SER A 186 26.39 0.89 -14.97
N GLN A 187 26.17 -0.16 -15.75
CA GLN A 187 25.11 -1.13 -15.58
C GLN A 187 25.37 -1.93 -14.31
N ALA A 188 25.04 -1.37 -13.15
CA ALA A 188 24.72 -2.21 -12.01
C ALA A 188 23.36 -2.82 -12.32
N THR A 189 23.37 -4.06 -12.79
CA THR A 189 22.19 -4.91 -12.91
C THR A 189 21.60 -5.10 -11.51
N VAL A 190 20.76 -4.15 -11.10
CA VAL A 190 19.69 -4.39 -10.13
C VAL A 190 19.07 -5.72 -10.55
N PRO A 191 18.96 -6.75 -9.69
CA PRO A 191 18.33 -8.01 -10.07
C PRO A 191 16.97 -7.68 -10.68
N ARG A 192 16.89 -7.83 -11.99
CA ARG A 192 15.71 -7.51 -12.79
C ARG A 192 14.76 -8.69 -12.65
N ALA A 193 14.33 -8.93 -11.42
CA ALA A 193 13.47 -10.03 -11.02
C ALA A 193 12.69 -9.69 -9.74
N ILE A 194 12.01 -8.54 -9.71
CA ILE A 194 10.84 -8.33 -8.81
C ILE A 194 9.65 -9.18 -9.33
N GLY A 195 9.88 -10.46 -9.61
CA GLY A 195 8.98 -11.28 -10.43
C GLY A 195 9.04 -12.78 -10.21
N LYS A 196 9.97 -13.28 -9.38
CA LYS A 196 9.87 -14.63 -8.81
C LYS A 196 10.03 -14.47 -7.32
N ALA A 197 8.92 -14.41 -6.58
CA ALA A 197 8.98 -14.76 -5.17
C ALA A 197 9.60 -16.16 -5.12
N ALA A 198 10.83 -16.27 -4.59
CA ALA A 198 11.47 -17.56 -4.47
C ALA A 198 10.55 -18.42 -3.59
N VAL A 199 10.11 -19.56 -4.12
CA VAL A 199 9.31 -20.53 -3.37
C VAL A 199 10.01 -20.78 -2.02
N GLY A 200 9.30 -20.58 -0.91
CA GLY A 200 9.86 -20.71 0.44
C GLY A 200 10.33 -19.40 1.09
N SER A 201 10.25 -18.25 0.40
CA SER A 201 10.51 -16.94 1.02
C SER A 201 9.57 -16.68 2.20
N ARG A 202 10.08 -16.05 3.26
CA ARG A 202 9.30 -15.58 4.41
C ARG A 202 9.06 -14.08 4.30
N PHE A 203 8.20 -13.55 5.17
CA PHE A 203 8.10 -12.11 5.35
C PHE A 203 9.49 -11.51 5.60
N PRO A 204 9.84 -10.37 4.99
CA PRO A 204 9.07 -9.53 4.04
C PRO A 204 9.20 -9.93 2.56
N LEU A 205 10.03 -10.91 2.22
CA LEU A 205 10.37 -11.31 0.85
C LEU A 205 9.24 -12.06 0.11
N ASN A 206 8.24 -12.56 0.84
CA ASN A 206 7.04 -13.19 0.29
C ASN A 206 5.99 -12.17 -0.23
N VAL A 207 6.19 -10.87 -0.01
CA VAL A 207 5.26 -9.81 -0.43
C VAL A 207 5.74 -9.12 -1.71
N VAL A 208 4.85 -8.97 -2.68
CA VAL A 208 5.11 -8.22 -3.92
C VAL A 208 4.01 -7.20 -4.15
N PHE A 209 4.38 -5.99 -4.59
CA PHE A 209 3.44 -4.96 -4.99
C PHE A 209 3.54 -4.65 -6.49
N LYS A 210 2.38 -4.56 -7.17
CA LYS A 210 2.30 -4.31 -8.61
C LYS A 210 1.21 -3.29 -8.92
N ARG A 211 1.48 -2.36 -9.86
CA ARG A 211 0.42 -1.52 -10.43
C ARG A 211 -0.41 -2.37 -11.38
N GLU A 212 -1.70 -2.43 -11.14
CA GLU A 212 -2.65 -3.13 -11.99
C GLU A 212 -4.05 -2.54 -11.87
N ASP A 213 -4.69 -2.26 -13.00
CA ASP A 213 -6.14 -2.07 -13.06
C ASP A 213 -6.82 -3.44 -13.15
N ILE A 214 -7.37 -3.92 -12.03
CA ILE A 214 -8.00 -5.24 -11.97
C ILE A 214 -9.17 -5.42 -12.96
N VAL A 215 -9.78 -4.34 -13.45
CA VAL A 215 -10.88 -4.40 -14.42
C VAL A 215 -10.37 -4.55 -15.85
N SER A 216 -9.33 -3.78 -16.19
CA SER A 216 -8.88 -3.58 -17.56
C SER A 216 -7.62 -4.37 -17.92
N ASP A 217 -6.65 -4.45 -17.00
CA ASP A 217 -5.37 -5.11 -17.24
C ASP A 217 -5.53 -6.64 -17.26
N ALA A 218 -4.67 -7.30 -18.04
CA ALA A 218 -4.50 -8.74 -17.99
C ALA A 218 -3.74 -9.13 -16.71
N HIS A 219 -4.27 -10.10 -15.97
CA HIS A 219 -3.65 -10.61 -14.76
C HIS A 219 -2.82 -11.86 -15.10
N ALA A 220 -1.54 -11.87 -14.72
CA ALA A 220 -0.61 -12.95 -15.08
C ALA A 220 -0.61 -14.13 -14.08
N GLY A 221 -1.14 -13.92 -12.86
CA GLY A 221 -1.23 -14.95 -11.83
C GLY A 221 -2.46 -15.84 -11.97
N LYS A 222 -2.46 -16.98 -11.29
CA LYS A 222 -3.61 -17.87 -11.08
C LYS A 222 -3.36 -18.83 -9.91
N GLY A 223 -4.40 -19.52 -9.49
CA GLY A 223 -4.32 -20.52 -8.42
C GLY A 223 -4.03 -19.87 -7.07
N TYR A 224 -4.74 -18.79 -6.77
CA TYR A 224 -4.71 -18.17 -5.46
C TYR A 224 -5.59 -18.95 -4.50
N ASP A 225 -5.09 -19.21 -3.30
CA ASP A 225 -5.85 -19.86 -2.23
C ASP A 225 -6.80 -18.86 -1.56
N PHE A 226 -6.39 -17.59 -1.49
CA PHE A 226 -7.23 -16.51 -1.01
C PHE A 226 -7.08 -15.24 -1.86
N ILE A 227 -8.17 -14.48 -1.95
CA ILE A 227 -8.17 -13.15 -2.54
C ILE A 227 -8.88 -12.20 -1.56
N THR A 228 -8.22 -11.11 -1.17
CA THR A 228 -8.83 -10.05 -0.38
C THR A 228 -9.31 -8.91 -1.28
N CYS A 229 -10.51 -8.42 -1.01
CA CYS A 229 -11.15 -7.32 -1.75
C CYS A 229 -11.76 -6.36 -0.73
N PHE A 230 -10.89 -5.64 -0.02
CA PHE A 230 -11.30 -4.79 1.08
C PHE A 230 -11.55 -3.36 0.62
N SER A 231 -12.78 -2.86 0.77
CA SER A 231 -13.09 -1.44 0.57
C SER A 231 -12.68 -0.88 -0.79
N VAL A 232 -12.74 -1.68 -1.85
CA VAL A 232 -12.44 -1.26 -3.22
C VAL A 232 -13.65 -1.36 -4.16
N THR A 233 -14.62 -2.24 -3.86
CA THR A 233 -15.76 -2.52 -4.75
C THR A 233 -16.54 -1.30 -5.16
N LYS A 234 -16.81 -0.35 -4.26
CA LYS A 234 -17.47 0.93 -4.62
C LYS A 234 -16.75 1.68 -5.73
N TRP A 235 -15.43 1.73 -5.69
CA TRP A 235 -14.66 2.51 -6.66
C TRP A 235 -14.68 1.84 -8.02
N ILE A 236 -14.48 0.52 -8.07
CA ILE A 236 -14.67 -0.29 -9.28
C ILE A 236 -16.07 -0.04 -9.85
N HIS A 237 -17.08 -0.14 -8.99
CA HIS A 237 -18.48 -0.07 -9.38
C HIS A 237 -18.93 1.32 -9.85
N LEU A 238 -18.45 2.40 -9.22
CA LEU A 238 -18.70 3.77 -9.69
C LEU A 238 -18.00 4.07 -11.02
N PHE A 239 -16.79 3.54 -11.23
CA PHE A 239 -16.00 3.84 -12.42
C PHE A 239 -16.34 2.97 -13.63
N HIS A 240 -16.79 1.74 -13.41
CA HIS A 240 -17.02 0.75 -14.47
C HIS A 240 -18.45 0.20 -14.50
N GLY A 241 -19.35 0.70 -13.63
CA GLY A 241 -20.73 0.26 -13.56
C GLY A 241 -20.89 -1.20 -13.13
N ASP A 242 -22.10 -1.73 -13.29
CA ASP A 242 -22.42 -3.12 -12.94
C ASP A 242 -21.55 -4.11 -13.72
N GLU A 243 -21.30 -3.84 -15.01
CA GLU A 243 -20.47 -4.69 -15.85
C GLU A 243 -19.04 -4.81 -15.32
N GLY A 244 -18.45 -3.71 -14.85
CA GLY A 244 -17.11 -3.74 -14.25
C GLY A 244 -17.04 -4.57 -12.97
N ILE A 245 -17.99 -4.41 -12.05
CA ILE A 245 -17.94 -5.17 -10.79
C ILE A 245 -18.25 -6.66 -11.01
N LYS A 246 -19.19 -7.00 -11.90
CA LYS A 246 -19.46 -8.38 -12.32
C LYS A 246 -18.23 -9.02 -12.96
N LYS A 247 -17.56 -8.30 -13.87
CA LYS A 247 -16.31 -8.75 -14.51
C LYS A 247 -15.22 -9.02 -13.47
N VAL A 248 -15.08 -8.16 -12.45
CA VAL A 248 -14.10 -8.40 -11.38
C VAL A 248 -14.48 -9.61 -10.54
N PHE A 249 -15.75 -9.82 -10.19
CA PHE A 249 -16.15 -11.03 -9.45
C PHE A 249 -15.91 -12.31 -10.25
N ALA A 250 -16.22 -12.33 -11.55
CA ALA A 250 -15.90 -13.44 -12.44
C ALA A 250 -14.38 -13.69 -12.50
N LYS A 251 -13.59 -12.63 -12.70
CA LYS A 251 -12.13 -12.72 -12.70
C LYS A 251 -11.58 -13.27 -11.38
N ILE A 252 -12.09 -12.81 -10.23
CA ILE A 252 -11.69 -13.34 -8.91
C ILE A 252 -11.96 -14.85 -8.84
N TYR A 253 -13.15 -15.30 -9.26
CA TYR A 253 -13.49 -16.71 -9.28
C TYR A 253 -12.52 -17.51 -10.15
N GLU A 254 -12.20 -17.04 -11.36
CA GLU A 254 -11.23 -17.68 -12.26
C GLU A 254 -9.81 -17.77 -11.66
N LEU A 255 -9.38 -16.72 -10.95
CA LEU A 255 -8.06 -16.63 -10.35
C LEU A 255 -7.88 -17.53 -9.11
N LEU A 256 -8.97 -17.85 -8.42
CA LEU A 256 -8.95 -18.74 -7.25
C LEU A 256 -8.69 -20.21 -7.65
N ALA A 257 -7.84 -20.89 -6.86
CA ALA A 257 -7.71 -22.33 -6.87
C ALA A 257 -9.02 -23.01 -6.39
N PRO A 258 -9.27 -24.28 -6.75
CA PRO A 258 -10.36 -25.06 -6.14
C PRO A 258 -10.29 -25.01 -4.60
N GLY A 259 -11.42 -24.74 -3.95
CA GLY A 259 -11.48 -24.57 -2.48
C GLY A 259 -10.94 -23.23 -1.96
N GLY A 260 -10.46 -22.34 -2.83
CA GLY A 260 -10.00 -21.01 -2.48
C GLY A 260 -11.13 -20.08 -2.03
N ARG A 261 -10.76 -18.95 -1.40
CA ARG A 261 -11.72 -18.03 -0.77
C ARG A 261 -11.54 -16.59 -1.23
N LEU A 262 -12.66 -15.91 -1.47
CA LEU A 262 -12.72 -14.45 -1.57
C LEU A 262 -13.13 -13.88 -0.20
N ILE A 263 -12.32 -12.98 0.36
CA ILE A 263 -12.68 -12.19 1.55
C ILE A 263 -13.08 -10.78 1.07
N LEU A 264 -14.34 -10.40 1.30
CA LEU A 264 -14.96 -9.21 0.71
C LEU A 264 -15.47 -8.25 1.78
N GLU A 265 -15.05 -6.97 1.72
CA GLU A 265 -15.63 -5.89 2.54
C GLU A 265 -16.24 -4.83 1.60
N PRO A 266 -17.53 -4.94 1.24
CA PRO A 266 -18.17 -3.98 0.37
C PRO A 266 -18.55 -2.71 1.15
N GLN A 267 -18.36 -1.53 0.54
CA GLN A 267 -18.84 -0.31 1.16
C GLN A 267 -20.36 -0.16 0.99
N PRO A 268 -21.06 0.40 1.99
CA PRO A 268 -22.51 0.53 1.93
C PRO A 268 -22.95 1.53 0.87
N TRP A 269 -24.15 1.33 0.32
CA TRP A 269 -24.75 2.18 -0.73
C TRP A 269 -24.77 3.67 -0.34
N LYS A 270 -25.04 4.00 0.92
CA LYS A 270 -25.00 5.39 1.43
C LYS A 270 -23.67 6.10 1.14
N SER A 271 -22.56 5.36 1.07
CA SER A 271 -21.25 5.92 0.76
C SER A 271 -21.04 6.22 -0.74
N TYR A 272 -21.80 5.58 -1.63
CA TYR A 272 -21.81 5.86 -3.07
C TYR A 272 -22.41 7.23 -3.33
N HIS A 273 -23.54 7.55 -2.67
CA HIS A 273 -24.20 8.84 -2.82
C HIS A 273 -23.26 10.03 -2.56
N LYS A 274 -22.33 9.89 -1.60
CA LYS A 274 -21.33 10.90 -1.26
C LYS A 274 -20.21 11.05 -2.29
N ARG A 275 -20.02 10.08 -3.18
CA ARG A 275 -18.90 10.00 -4.13
C ARG A 275 -19.32 9.93 -5.61
N LYS A 276 -20.61 9.90 -5.91
CA LYS A 276 -21.16 9.80 -7.27
C LYS A 276 -20.76 10.93 -8.23
N PHE A 277 -20.35 12.09 -7.74
CA PHE A 277 -19.91 13.24 -8.56
C PHE A 277 -18.40 13.48 -8.47
N THR A 278 -17.61 12.43 -8.26
CA THR A 278 -16.14 12.55 -8.17
C THR A 278 -15.50 12.76 -9.54
N SER A 279 -16.12 12.24 -10.60
CA SER A 279 -15.79 12.48 -12.01
C SER A 279 -17.03 12.36 -12.90
N GLU A 280 -16.92 12.79 -14.16
CA GLU A 280 -17.97 12.61 -15.18
C GLU A 280 -18.34 11.14 -15.36
N VAL A 281 -17.36 10.24 -15.36
CA VAL A 281 -17.56 8.79 -15.43
C VAL A 281 -18.43 8.30 -14.27
N THR A 282 -18.09 8.69 -13.03
CA THR A 282 -18.88 8.27 -11.86
C THR A 282 -20.29 8.84 -11.88
N ALA A 283 -20.47 10.05 -12.40
CA ALA A 283 -21.76 10.70 -12.51
C ALA A 283 -22.66 10.02 -13.54
N ALA A 284 -22.07 9.59 -14.67
CA ALA A 284 -22.76 8.87 -15.74
C ALA A 284 -23.14 7.43 -15.35
N ASN A 285 -22.30 6.75 -14.57
CA ASN A 285 -22.54 5.36 -14.17
C ASN A 285 -23.47 5.22 -12.98
N TYR A 286 -23.38 6.09 -11.97
CA TYR A 286 -24.18 6.00 -10.75
C TYR A 286 -25.68 5.75 -10.95
N PRO A 287 -26.41 6.49 -11.82
CA PRO A 287 -27.83 6.26 -12.03
C PRO A 287 -28.15 4.91 -12.71
N LYS A 288 -27.17 4.31 -13.39
CA LYS A 288 -27.31 3.04 -14.12
C LYS A 288 -27.04 1.81 -13.25
N ILE A 289 -26.46 1.99 -12.05
CA ILE A 289 -26.16 0.87 -11.14
C ILE A 289 -27.47 0.23 -10.67
N GLN A 290 -27.61 -1.08 -10.89
CA GLN A 290 -28.73 -1.90 -10.45
C GLN A 290 -28.29 -2.88 -9.35
N LEU A 291 -27.18 -3.58 -9.54
CA LEU A 291 -26.64 -4.53 -8.56
C LEU A 291 -26.14 -3.79 -7.31
N ARG A 292 -26.87 -3.79 -6.20
CA ARG A 292 -26.45 -3.06 -4.99
C ARG A 292 -25.47 -3.87 -4.14
N PRO A 293 -24.64 -3.22 -3.30
CA PRO A 293 -23.71 -3.92 -2.41
C PRO A 293 -24.35 -4.99 -1.51
N LYS A 294 -25.60 -4.79 -1.09
CA LYS A 294 -26.35 -5.78 -0.30
C LYS A 294 -26.66 -7.07 -1.07
N ASP A 295 -26.65 -7.01 -2.40
CA ASP A 295 -26.98 -8.12 -3.29
C ASP A 295 -25.71 -8.80 -3.82
N PHE A 296 -24.51 -8.31 -3.47
CA PHE A 296 -23.23 -8.94 -3.88
C PHE A 296 -23.09 -10.39 -3.38
N PRO A 297 -23.40 -10.74 -2.11
CA PRO A 297 -23.30 -12.14 -1.66
C PRO A 297 -24.16 -13.09 -2.49
N LYS A 298 -25.41 -12.69 -2.77
CA LYS A 298 -26.33 -13.44 -3.62
C LYS A 298 -25.78 -13.61 -5.04
N HIS A 299 -25.30 -12.53 -5.64
CA HIS A 299 -24.74 -12.55 -6.99
C HIS A 299 -23.47 -13.43 -7.10
N LEU A 300 -22.60 -13.42 -6.09
CA LEU A 300 -21.41 -14.28 -6.04
C LEU A 300 -21.77 -15.77 -6.10
N VAL A 301 -22.83 -16.17 -5.40
CA VAL A 301 -23.29 -17.57 -5.40
C VAL A 301 -24.06 -17.90 -6.69
N GLU A 302 -25.12 -17.15 -6.98
CA GLU A 302 -26.08 -17.52 -8.03
C GLU A 302 -25.58 -17.26 -9.45
N SER A 303 -24.74 -16.23 -9.65
CA SER A 303 -24.32 -15.81 -10.98
C SER A 303 -22.85 -16.10 -11.28
N VAL A 304 -21.97 -16.01 -10.27
CA VAL A 304 -20.52 -16.20 -10.46
C VAL A 304 -20.12 -17.66 -10.25
N GLY A 305 -20.82 -18.38 -9.36
CA GLY A 305 -20.61 -19.81 -9.12
C GLY A 305 -19.83 -20.17 -7.86
N PHE A 306 -19.66 -19.23 -6.92
CA PHE A 306 -19.16 -19.58 -5.58
C PHE A 306 -20.13 -20.53 -4.89
N ARG A 307 -19.61 -21.54 -4.19
CA ARG A 307 -20.42 -22.52 -3.46
C ARG A 307 -21.24 -21.87 -2.33
N SER A 308 -20.64 -20.94 -1.61
CA SER A 308 -21.29 -20.18 -0.55
C SER A 308 -20.70 -18.77 -0.46
N CYS A 309 -21.47 -17.84 0.12
CA CYS A 309 -20.99 -16.53 0.53
C CYS A 309 -21.60 -16.18 1.89
N GLU A 310 -20.79 -16.31 2.93
CA GLU A 310 -21.19 -16.21 4.33
C GLU A 310 -20.80 -14.87 4.91
N PHE A 311 -21.67 -14.33 5.77
CA PHE A 311 -21.35 -13.17 6.57
C PHE A 311 -20.39 -13.59 7.70
N LEU A 312 -19.27 -12.87 7.84
CA LEU A 312 -18.34 -13.07 8.94
C LEU A 312 -18.68 -12.15 10.11
N GLU A 313 -18.42 -10.85 9.94
CA GLU A 313 -18.62 -9.86 10.99
C GLU A 313 -18.82 -8.46 10.42
N VAL A 314 -19.37 -7.54 11.21
CA VAL A 314 -19.30 -6.10 10.95
C VAL A 314 -18.05 -5.51 11.62
N CYS A 315 -16.98 -5.33 10.85
CA CYS A 315 -15.80 -4.62 11.32
C CYS A 315 -16.11 -3.12 11.48
N GLN A 316 -15.81 -2.55 12.65
CA GLN A 316 -16.06 -1.14 12.96
C GLN A 316 -14.85 -0.47 13.60
N THR A 317 -14.44 0.68 13.06
CA THR A 317 -13.42 1.54 13.69
C THR A 317 -14.05 2.75 14.40
N SER A 318 -13.23 3.52 15.12
CA SER A 318 -13.63 4.79 15.74
C SER A 318 -14.08 5.85 14.71
N ALA A 319 -13.64 5.73 13.46
CA ALA A 319 -13.93 6.68 12.39
C ALA A 319 -15.32 6.45 11.76
N LYS A 320 -16.09 7.53 11.62
CA LYS A 320 -17.42 7.49 11.00
C LYS A 320 -17.34 6.94 9.56
N GLY A 321 -18.13 5.89 9.27
CA GLY A 321 -18.25 5.31 7.93
C GLY A 321 -17.37 4.09 7.65
N PHE A 322 -16.70 3.56 8.68
CA PHE A 322 -15.92 2.31 8.63
C PHE A 322 -16.56 1.18 9.45
N ARG A 323 -17.88 1.25 9.65
CA ARG A 323 -18.70 0.10 10.06
C ARG A 323 -19.16 -0.63 8.81
N ARG A 324 -18.51 -1.75 8.47
CA ARG A 324 -18.72 -2.46 7.20
C ARG A 324 -18.78 -3.97 7.43
N PRO A 325 -19.72 -4.68 6.80
CA PRO A 325 -19.74 -6.13 6.85
C PRO A 325 -18.54 -6.70 6.07
N VAL A 326 -18.02 -7.81 6.56
CA VAL A 326 -17.06 -8.67 5.87
C VAL A 326 -17.77 -9.99 5.54
N TYR A 327 -17.56 -10.47 4.32
CA TYR A 327 -18.07 -11.75 3.85
C TYR A 327 -16.91 -12.63 3.40
N VAL A 328 -17.10 -13.95 3.49
CA VAL A 328 -16.24 -14.94 2.85
C VAL A 328 -17.05 -15.72 1.83
N ALA A 329 -16.59 -15.73 0.58
CA ALA A 329 -17.13 -16.58 -0.46
C ALA A 329 -16.17 -17.73 -0.77
N GLN A 330 -16.66 -18.96 -0.76
CA GLN A 330 -15.85 -20.15 -0.99
C GLN A 330 -16.09 -20.71 -2.38
N LYS A 331 -15.00 -20.97 -3.12
CA LYS A 331 -15.05 -21.61 -4.43
C LYS A 331 -15.33 -23.10 -4.32
#